data_AF-A0A1B0CW68-F1
#
_entry.id   AF-A0A1B0CW68-F1
#
_cell.length_a   1.000
_cell.length_b   1.000
_cell.length_c   1.000
_cell.angle_alpha   90.00
_cell.angle_beta   90.00
_cell.angle_gamma   90.00
#
_symmetry.space_group_name_H-M   'P 1'
#
loop_
_entity.id
_entity.type
_entity.pdbx_description
1 polymer ?
#
loop_
_entity_poly.entity_id
_entity_poly.type
_entity_poly.pdbx_seq_one_letter_code
_entity_poly.pdbx_strand_id
1 'polypeptide(L)'
;MFFAISVAFIISFFIVALRFLCELSIVRHGAVSSDKVSTNHSRQFSCESRGVLTLKIMSLSRFIIMCVSLFFVAQLEAATFIALPNQHPDHPGKCWDETQNVTLSVGESITVGDCIRLTCNKDLGISGASCSPKVVQLDNFECKELPMDLTQDYPHCCSKIQCVAEDGTLVVF
;
A
#
# COMPACT_ATOMS: atom_id res chain seq x y z
N MET A 1 12.12 8.25 7.01
CA MET A 1 12.61 8.68 5.68
C MET A 1 11.70 8.22 4.52
N PHE A 2 10.98 7.10 4.65
CA PHE A 2 10.03 6.60 3.63
C PHE A 2 8.81 7.50 3.36
N PHE A 3 8.35 8.27 4.35
CA PHE A 3 7.17 9.15 4.20
C PHE A 3 7.36 10.31 3.20
N ALA A 4 8.57 10.87 3.07
CA ALA A 4 8.81 12.03 2.21
C ALA A 4 8.76 11.69 0.71
N ILE A 5 9.12 10.45 0.35
CA ILE A 5 9.13 9.98 -1.04
C ILE A 5 7.69 9.78 -1.55
N SER A 6 6.78 9.30 -0.68
CA SER A 6 5.37 9.10 -1.03
C SER A 6 4.65 10.41 -1.38
N VAL A 7 4.88 11.47 -0.62
CA VAL A 7 4.23 12.78 -0.86
C VAL A 7 4.71 13.41 -2.17
N ALA A 8 6.00 13.28 -2.51
CA ALA A 8 6.55 13.79 -3.77
C ALA A 8 5.91 13.11 -4.99
N PHE A 9 5.71 11.79 -4.95
CA PHE A 9 5.05 11.04 -6.02
C PHE A 9 3.58 11.43 -6.19
N ILE A 10 2.86 11.65 -5.10
CA ILE A 10 1.46 12.09 -5.13
C ILE A 10 1.35 13.50 -5.75
N ILE A 11 2.20 14.44 -5.34
CA ILE A 11 2.22 15.81 -5.89
C ILE A 11 2.54 15.79 -7.38
N SER A 12 3.54 15.01 -7.81
CA SER A 12 3.86 14.87 -9.24
C SER A 12 2.69 14.29 -10.03
N PHE A 13 1.97 13.31 -9.47
CA PHE A 13 0.80 12.73 -10.11
C PHE A 13 -0.35 13.73 -10.24
N PHE A 14 -0.61 14.54 -9.20
CA PHE A 14 -1.60 15.61 -9.25
C PHE A 14 -1.25 16.69 -10.27
N ILE A 15 0.02 17.08 -10.39
CA ILE A 15 0.48 18.08 -11.39
C ILE A 15 0.28 17.55 -12.81
N VAL A 16 0.59 16.27 -13.05
CA VAL A 16 0.38 15.64 -14.36
C VAL A 16 -1.12 15.52 -14.67
N ALA A 17 -1.95 15.16 -13.69
CA ALA A 17 -3.40 15.10 -13.84
C ALA A 17 -4.02 16.48 -14.12
N LEU A 18 -3.57 17.53 -13.43
CA LEU A 18 -4.01 18.91 -13.65
C LEU A 18 -3.63 19.43 -15.04
N ARG A 19 -2.41 19.15 -15.52
CA ARG A 19 -2.01 19.48 -16.90
C ARG A 19 -2.88 18.76 -17.92
N PHE A 20 -3.21 17.49 -17.68
CA PHE A 20 -4.11 16.72 -18.56
C PHE A 20 -5.54 17.26 -18.58
N LEU A 21 -6.09 17.68 -17.43
CA LEU A 21 -7.41 18.28 -17.34
C LEU A 21 -7.47 19.67 -17.99
N CYS A 22 -6.36 20.41 -17.97
CA CYS A 22 -6.24 21.71 -18.64
C CYS A 22 -6.29 21.55 -20.17
N GLU A 23 -5.54 20.60 -20.72
CA GLU A 23 -5.58 20.24 -22.16
C GLU A 23 -6.99 19.78 -22.59
N LEU A 24 -7.69 19.03 -21.74
CA LEU A 24 -9.07 18.58 -21.99
C LEU A 24 -10.10 19.73 -21.97
N SER A 25 -9.86 20.78 -21.18
CA SER A 25 -10.76 21.94 -21.09
C SER A 25 -10.61 22.87 -22.30
N ILE A 26 -9.40 23.00 -22.85
CA ILE A 26 -9.13 23.82 -24.05
C ILE A 26 -9.84 23.25 -25.29
N VAL A 27 -10.01 21.93 -25.39
CA VAL A 27 -10.72 21.29 -26.51
C VAL A 27 -12.24 21.50 -26.45
N ARG A 28 -12.81 21.82 -25.27
CA ARG A 28 -14.27 21.88 -25.08
C ARG A 28 -14.91 23.23 -25.45
N HIS A 29 -14.14 24.31 -25.58
CA HIS A 29 -14.67 25.65 -25.86
C HIS A 29 -14.59 26.09 -27.34
N GLY A 30 -14.12 25.22 -28.25
CA GLY A 30 -13.98 25.54 -29.68
C GLY A 30 -15.19 25.27 -30.58
N ALA A 31 -16.36 24.91 -30.05
CA ALA A 31 -17.52 24.53 -30.88
C ALA A 31 -18.83 25.17 -30.40
N VAL A 32 -19.06 26.44 -30.73
CA VAL A 32 -20.40 27.02 -30.87
C VAL A 32 -20.51 27.58 -32.29
N SER A 33 -21.36 26.91 -33.08
CA SER A 33 -21.65 27.17 -34.49
C SER A 33 -22.62 28.34 -34.67
N SER A 34 -22.37 29.14 -35.71
CA SER A 34 -23.31 30.06 -36.34
C SER A 34 -24.49 29.33 -36.99
N ASP A 35 -25.66 29.97 -36.93
CA ASP A 35 -26.77 29.91 -37.91
C ASP A 35 -26.79 31.32 -38.56
N LYS A 36 -26.98 31.59 -39.86
CA LYS A 36 -27.89 31.01 -40.86
C LYS A 36 -27.67 31.68 -42.24
N VAL A 37 -28.11 31.02 -43.32
CA VAL A 37 -28.57 31.53 -44.65
C VAL A 37 -27.57 31.58 -45.84
N SER A 38 -27.75 30.58 -46.71
CA SER A 38 -27.92 30.63 -48.19
C SER A 38 -26.95 31.44 -49.07
N THR A 39 -26.02 30.76 -49.74
CA THR A 39 -26.02 30.45 -51.20
C THR A 39 -24.60 30.17 -51.72
N ASN A 40 -24.53 29.15 -52.56
CA ASN A 40 -23.54 28.92 -53.62
C ASN A 40 -22.12 28.42 -53.30
N HIS A 41 -21.73 27.48 -54.16
CA HIS A 41 -20.37 27.07 -54.52
C HIS A 41 -19.64 26.02 -53.65
N SER A 42 -19.65 24.80 -54.20
CA SER A 42 -18.69 23.71 -54.09
C SER A 42 -17.39 24.00 -53.32
N ARG A 43 -17.16 23.23 -52.25
CA ARG A 43 -15.85 22.65 -51.86
C ARG A 43 -16.08 21.50 -50.89
N GLN A 44 -15.69 20.30 -51.31
CA GLN A 44 -15.49 19.15 -50.44
C GLN A 44 -14.47 19.52 -49.35
N PHE A 45 -14.85 19.40 -48.09
CA PHE A 45 -13.91 19.18 -46.99
C PHE A 45 -14.40 17.96 -46.22
N SER A 46 -13.80 16.82 -46.57
CA SER A 46 -13.82 15.61 -45.78
C SER A 46 -12.96 15.87 -44.54
N CYS A 47 -13.56 15.95 -43.35
CA CYS A 47 -12.85 15.75 -42.09
C CYS A 47 -13.33 14.41 -41.51
N GLU A 48 -12.73 13.36 -42.04
CA GLU A 48 -12.63 12.06 -41.39
C GLU A 48 -11.81 12.24 -40.10
N SER A 49 -12.48 12.37 -38.97
CA SER A 49 -11.82 12.48 -37.65
C SER A 49 -12.60 11.75 -36.55
N ARG A 50 -13.15 10.56 -36.87
CA ARG A 50 -13.73 9.65 -35.88
C ARG A 50 -12.82 8.46 -35.52
N GLY A 51 -11.62 8.35 -36.10
CA GLY A 51 -10.76 7.17 -35.93
C GLY A 51 -9.62 7.25 -34.91
N VAL A 52 -9.25 8.44 -34.41
CA VAL A 52 -7.98 8.61 -33.65
C VAL A 52 -8.19 8.73 -32.14
N LEU A 53 -9.40 9.08 -31.67
CA LEU A 53 -9.64 9.32 -30.25
C LEU A 53 -9.81 8.03 -29.44
N THR A 54 -10.24 6.93 -30.05
CA THR A 54 -10.47 5.63 -29.38
C THR A 54 -9.21 4.80 -29.18
N LEU A 55 -8.15 5.01 -29.99
CA LEU A 55 -6.92 4.20 -29.93
C LEU A 55 -6.01 4.61 -28.76
N LYS A 56 -6.09 5.86 -28.29
CA LYS A 56 -5.27 6.40 -27.19
C LYS A 56 -5.84 6.07 -25.80
N ILE A 57 -7.16 5.89 -25.70
CA ILE A 57 -7.89 5.61 -24.46
C ILE A 57 -7.66 4.15 -23.99
N MET A 58 -7.45 3.22 -24.93
CA MET A 58 -7.09 1.82 -24.63
C MET A 58 -5.70 1.67 -24.00
N SER A 59 -4.79 2.62 -24.25
CA SER A 59 -3.45 2.64 -23.66
C SER A 59 -3.46 3.24 -22.25
N LEU A 60 -4.14 4.37 -22.05
CA LEU A 60 -4.18 5.07 -20.75
C LEU A 60 -4.87 4.28 -19.64
N SER A 61 -5.97 3.58 -19.95
CA SER A 61 -6.71 2.79 -18.95
C SER A 61 -5.87 1.65 -18.36
N ARG A 62 -5.01 1.03 -19.17
CA ARG A 62 -4.09 -0.02 -18.70
C ARG A 62 -3.01 0.53 -17.77
N PHE A 63 -2.48 1.72 -18.06
CA PHE A 63 -1.53 2.38 -17.15
C PHE A 63 -2.18 2.76 -15.82
N ILE A 64 -3.42 3.27 -15.84
CA ILE A 64 -4.14 3.62 -14.60
C ILE A 64 -4.41 2.37 -13.76
N ILE A 65 -4.89 1.28 -14.37
CA ILE A 65 -5.14 0.03 -13.64
C ILE A 65 -3.85 -0.54 -13.03
N MET A 66 -2.74 -0.50 -13.78
CA MET A 66 -1.42 -0.93 -13.28
C MET A 66 -0.94 -0.08 -12.11
N CYS A 67 -1.12 1.25 -12.17
CA CYS A 67 -0.74 2.13 -11.07
C CYS A 67 -1.61 1.89 -9.82
N VAL A 68 -2.92 1.77 -9.99
CA VAL A 68 -3.85 1.54 -8.88
C VAL A 68 -3.57 0.20 -8.19
N SER A 69 -3.34 -0.89 -8.95
CA SER A 69 -3.03 -2.19 -8.35
C SER A 69 -1.70 -2.20 -7.57
N LEU A 70 -0.69 -1.48 -8.04
CA LEU A 70 0.59 -1.35 -7.33
C LEU A 70 0.43 -0.65 -5.97
N PHE A 71 -0.45 0.36 -5.89
CA PHE A 71 -0.76 1.08 -4.65
C PHE A 71 -1.48 0.22 -3.62
N PHE A 72 -2.37 -0.68 -4.04
CA PHE A 72 -3.07 -1.59 -3.11
C PHE A 72 -2.13 -2.61 -2.45
N VAL A 73 -1.09 -3.06 -3.16
CA VAL A 73 -0.09 -3.99 -2.60
C VAL A 73 0.77 -3.33 -1.51
N ALA A 74 0.98 -2.02 -1.59
CA ALA A 74 1.79 -1.27 -0.63
C ALA A 74 1.10 -1.04 0.74
N GLN A 75 -0.21 -1.33 0.87
CA GLN A 75 -0.96 -1.08 2.11
C GLN A 75 -1.00 -2.31 3.05
N LEU A 76 -0.28 -3.38 2.73
CA LEU A 76 -0.27 -4.64 3.46
C LEU A 76 1.03 -4.82 4.25
N GLU A 77 1.45 -3.77 4.98
CA GLU A 77 2.66 -3.86 5.79
C GLU A 77 2.33 -4.36 7.20
N ALA A 78 2.39 -5.68 7.37
CA ALA A 78 2.88 -6.22 8.63
C ALA A 78 4.36 -5.85 8.73
N ALA A 79 4.81 -5.36 9.89
CA ALA A 79 6.22 -5.05 10.12
C ALA A 79 7.02 -6.36 10.09
N THR A 80 7.52 -6.69 8.90
CA THR A 80 8.32 -7.88 8.66
C THR A 80 9.71 -7.48 8.21
N PHE A 81 10.71 -8.21 8.69
CA PHE A 81 12.10 -8.02 8.29
C PHE A 81 12.69 -9.35 7.85
N ILE A 82 13.73 -9.27 7.02
CA ILE A 82 14.51 -10.43 6.61
C ILE A 82 15.96 -10.11 6.93
N ALA A 83 16.55 -10.89 7.82
CA ALA A 83 17.98 -10.87 8.12
C ALA A 83 18.71 -11.85 7.19
N LEU A 84 19.89 -11.44 6.73
CA LEU A 84 20.74 -12.29 5.90
C LEU A 84 21.13 -13.57 6.67
N PRO A 85 21.46 -14.65 5.94
CA PRO A 85 21.92 -15.88 6.56
C PRO A 85 23.12 -15.64 7.45
N ASN A 86 22.99 -15.97 8.72
CA ASN A 86 24.09 -15.96 9.68
C ASN A 86 24.26 -17.38 10.23
N GLN A 87 25.46 -17.91 10.11
CA GLN A 87 25.80 -19.28 10.50
C GLN A 87 26.67 -19.25 11.74
N HIS A 88 26.24 -19.95 12.79
CA HIS A 88 27.07 -20.15 13.96
C HIS A 88 28.16 -21.20 13.65
N PRO A 89 29.44 -20.97 14.01
CA PRO A 89 30.53 -21.91 13.73
C PRO A 89 30.30 -23.30 14.34
N ASP A 90 29.63 -23.37 15.50
CA ASP A 90 29.38 -24.63 16.21
C ASP A 90 28.07 -25.35 15.79
N HIS A 91 27.21 -24.70 15.00
CA HIS A 91 25.90 -25.25 14.61
C HIS A 91 25.65 -25.10 13.10
N PRO A 92 26.36 -25.86 12.25
CA PRO A 92 26.18 -25.82 10.81
C PRO A 92 24.76 -26.24 10.41
N GLY A 93 24.18 -25.56 9.42
CA GLY A 93 22.86 -25.89 8.87
C GLY A 93 21.67 -25.39 9.70
N LYS A 94 21.90 -24.53 10.70
CA LYS A 94 20.87 -23.86 11.48
C LYS A 94 20.96 -22.35 11.30
N CYS A 95 19.83 -21.66 11.46
CA CYS A 95 19.84 -20.20 11.51
C CYS A 95 20.34 -19.74 12.88
N TRP A 96 21.18 -18.71 12.89
CA TRP A 96 21.67 -18.08 14.11
C TRP A 96 21.29 -16.61 14.15
N ASP A 97 20.72 -16.15 15.27
CA ASP A 97 20.58 -14.73 15.55
C ASP A 97 21.46 -14.35 16.74
N GLU A 98 22.49 -13.55 16.47
CA GLU A 98 23.41 -13.03 17.47
C GLU A 98 22.70 -12.07 18.45
N THR A 99 21.69 -11.34 17.97
CA THR A 99 20.96 -10.34 18.76
C THR A 99 20.21 -10.96 19.93
N GLN A 100 19.56 -12.11 19.67
CA GLN A 100 18.75 -12.84 20.63
C GLN A 100 19.48 -14.06 21.21
N ASN A 101 20.67 -14.38 20.68
CA ASN A 101 21.48 -15.55 21.06
C ASN A 101 20.69 -16.86 20.92
N VAL A 102 19.96 -17.02 19.81
CA VAL A 102 19.09 -18.18 19.53
C VAL A 102 19.51 -18.91 18.26
N THR A 103 19.47 -20.24 18.32
CA THR A 103 19.67 -21.12 17.16
C THR A 103 18.36 -21.77 16.77
N LEU A 104 17.98 -21.68 15.50
CA LEU A 104 16.73 -22.19 14.96
C LEU A 104 16.97 -23.23 13.88
N SER A 105 16.18 -24.30 13.90
CA SER A 105 16.15 -25.30 12.83
C SER A 105 15.39 -24.75 11.62
N VAL A 106 15.73 -25.19 10.41
CA VAL A 106 15.02 -24.76 9.20
C VAL A 106 13.53 -25.08 9.32
N GLY A 107 12.68 -24.06 9.14
CA GLY A 107 11.23 -24.15 9.29
C GLY A 107 10.71 -23.95 10.72
N GLU A 108 11.59 -23.77 11.70
CA GLU A 108 11.23 -23.46 13.09
C GLU A 108 10.88 -21.98 13.25
N SER A 109 9.89 -21.71 14.10
CA SER A 109 9.47 -20.37 14.48
C SER A 109 9.39 -20.24 16.00
N ILE A 110 9.91 -19.14 16.54
CA ILE A 110 9.86 -18.84 17.98
C ILE A 110 9.44 -17.39 18.21
N THR A 111 8.91 -17.12 19.40
CA THR A 111 8.65 -15.75 19.88
C THR A 111 9.82 -15.30 20.75
N VAL A 112 10.36 -14.11 20.50
CA VAL A 112 11.48 -13.51 21.25
C VAL A 112 11.19 -12.06 21.63
N GLY A 113 11.83 -11.60 22.70
CA GLY A 113 11.76 -10.20 23.16
C GLY A 113 10.32 -9.70 23.34
N ASP A 114 10.05 -8.52 22.78
CA ASP A 114 8.75 -7.85 22.84
C ASP A 114 7.77 -8.39 21.78
N CYS A 115 7.43 -9.68 21.88
CA CYS A 115 6.45 -10.35 21.01
C CYS A 115 6.84 -10.29 19.52
N ILE A 116 8.07 -10.68 19.19
CA ILE A 116 8.56 -10.78 17.80
C ILE A 116 8.64 -12.25 17.41
N ARG A 117 7.99 -12.62 16.30
CA ARG A 117 8.15 -13.96 15.74
C ARG A 117 9.38 -14.00 14.84
N LEU A 118 10.35 -14.84 15.17
CA LEU A 118 11.43 -15.21 14.27
C LEU A 118 11.09 -16.53 13.56
N THR A 119 11.52 -16.69 12.32
CA THR A 119 11.35 -17.92 11.54
C THR A 119 12.60 -18.18 10.71
N CYS A 120 13.14 -19.39 10.82
CA CYS A 120 14.31 -19.82 10.06
C CYS A 120 13.89 -20.34 8.68
N ASN A 121 14.41 -19.72 7.62
CA ASN A 121 14.10 -20.05 6.24
C ASN A 121 15.10 -21.08 5.67
N LYS A 122 14.78 -21.64 4.50
CA LYS A 122 15.58 -22.69 3.86
C LYS A 122 16.96 -22.24 3.39
N ASP A 123 17.13 -20.94 3.15
CA ASP A 123 18.38 -20.27 2.80
C ASP A 123 19.24 -19.95 4.02
N LEU A 124 18.86 -20.44 5.21
CA LEU A 124 19.47 -20.12 6.51
C LEU A 124 19.34 -18.65 6.92
N GLY A 125 18.48 -17.88 6.23
CA GLY A 125 18.09 -16.53 6.63
C GLY A 125 16.97 -16.55 7.67
N ILE A 126 16.88 -15.49 8.47
CA ILE A 126 15.83 -15.33 9.48
C ILE A 126 14.83 -14.29 9.01
N SER A 127 13.55 -14.64 8.98
CA SER A 127 12.47 -13.68 8.82
C SER A 127 11.86 -13.36 10.17
N GLY A 128 11.56 -12.10 10.41
CA GLY A 128 10.95 -11.61 11.63
C GLY A 128 9.62 -10.93 11.36
N ALA A 129 8.69 -11.00 12.31
CA ALA A 129 7.44 -10.25 12.29
C ALA A 129 7.15 -9.69 13.69
N SER A 130 6.89 -8.38 13.79
CA SER A 130 6.47 -7.73 15.04
C SER A 130 4.98 -7.38 15.03
N CYS A 131 4.47 -6.94 16.18
CA CYS A 131 3.11 -6.45 16.30
C CYS A 131 2.95 -5.13 15.54
N SER A 132 1.93 -5.03 14.68
CA SER A 132 1.62 -3.77 14.00
C SER A 132 1.06 -2.76 15.01
N PRO A 133 1.50 -1.49 14.98
CA PRO A 133 0.91 -0.45 15.79
C PRO A 133 -0.57 -0.30 15.40
N LYS A 134 -1.46 -0.41 16.39
CA LYS A 134 -2.90 -0.21 16.19
C LYS A 134 -3.23 1.22 16.61
N VAL A 135 -3.87 1.97 15.72
CA VAL A 135 -4.47 3.27 16.05
C VAL A 135 -5.93 3.18 15.67
N VAL A 136 -6.80 3.28 16.67
CA VAL A 136 -8.24 3.16 16.51
C VAL A 136 -8.86 4.43 17.06
N GLN A 137 -9.57 5.16 16.21
CA GLN A 137 -10.41 6.29 16.61
C GLN A 137 -11.85 5.92 16.27
N LEU A 138 -12.69 5.80 17.30
CA LEU A 138 -14.13 5.67 17.16
C LEU A 138 -14.80 6.82 17.91
N ASP A 139 -15.78 7.45 17.26
CA ASP A 139 -16.60 8.48 17.88
C ASP A 139 -17.43 7.88 19.03
N ASN A 140 -17.46 8.56 20.18
CA ASN A 140 -18.16 8.12 21.40
C ASN A 140 -17.62 6.84 22.05
N PHE A 141 -16.36 6.48 21.78
CA PHE A 141 -15.66 5.40 22.48
C PHE A 141 -14.42 5.92 23.23
N GLU A 142 -14.25 5.45 24.45
CA GLU A 142 -12.98 5.55 25.17
C GLU A 142 -12.16 4.29 24.91
N CYS A 143 -11.09 4.44 24.12
CA CYS A 143 -10.17 3.36 23.79
C CYS A 143 -8.90 3.43 24.63
N LYS A 144 -8.49 2.29 25.18
CA LYS A 144 -7.22 2.11 25.87
C LYS A 144 -6.46 0.92 25.31
N GLU A 145 -5.14 1.04 25.30
CA GLU A 145 -4.26 -0.07 24.97
C GLU A 145 -4.18 -1.02 26.18
N LEU A 146 -4.38 -2.32 25.92
CA LEU A 146 -4.16 -3.38 26.88
C LEU A 146 -2.69 -3.80 26.81
N PRO A 147 -2.06 -4.13 27.97
CA PRO A 147 -0.68 -4.55 28.00
C PRO A 147 -0.47 -5.83 27.18
N MET A 148 0.75 -6.00 26.66
CA MET A 148 1.19 -7.22 26.00
C MET A 148 1.19 -8.39 26.99
N ASP A 149 0.80 -9.57 26.53
CA ASP A 149 0.90 -10.81 27.29
C ASP A 149 2.06 -11.66 26.75
N LEU A 150 3.26 -11.40 27.28
CA LEU A 150 4.48 -12.10 26.87
C LEU A 150 4.53 -13.57 27.29
N THR A 151 3.50 -14.09 27.96
CA THR A 151 3.39 -15.53 28.25
C THR A 151 2.85 -16.32 27.05
N GLN A 152 2.29 -15.63 26.06
CA GLN A 152 1.75 -16.21 24.84
C GLN A 152 2.73 -16.09 23.68
N ASP A 153 2.54 -16.92 22.66
CA ASP A 153 3.29 -16.79 21.41
C ASP A 153 2.67 -15.75 20.48
N TYR A 154 3.49 -15.22 19.57
CA TYR A 154 3.00 -14.36 18.50
C TYR A 154 1.99 -15.13 17.62
N PRO A 155 0.84 -14.53 17.24
CA PRO A 155 0.45 -13.12 17.40
C PRO A 155 -0.37 -12.83 18.68
N HIS A 156 -0.54 -13.80 19.56
CA HIS A 156 -1.41 -13.68 20.72
C HIS A 156 -0.82 -12.84 21.85
N CYS A 157 0.51 -12.68 21.91
CA CYS A 157 1.18 -11.78 22.84
C CYS A 157 1.06 -10.29 22.50
N CYS A 158 0.58 -9.94 21.29
CA CYS A 158 0.47 -8.54 20.86
C CYS A 158 -0.53 -7.76 21.70
N SER A 159 -0.26 -6.45 21.87
CA SER A 159 -1.20 -5.55 22.54
C SER A 159 -2.54 -5.50 21.79
N LYS A 160 -3.60 -5.35 22.58
CA LYS A 160 -4.97 -5.26 22.08
C LYS A 160 -5.53 -3.90 22.44
N ILE A 161 -6.44 -3.39 21.65
CA ILE A 161 -7.13 -2.14 22.00
C ILE A 161 -8.51 -2.51 22.51
N GLN A 162 -8.83 -2.06 23.72
CA GLN A 162 -10.16 -2.17 24.29
C GLN A 162 -10.83 -0.80 24.22
N CYS A 163 -11.97 -0.74 23.54
CA CYS A 163 -12.81 0.44 23.43
C CYS A 163 -14.12 0.21 24.18
N VAL A 164 -14.55 1.22 24.94
CA VAL A 164 -15.82 1.21 25.68
C VAL A 164 -16.66 2.39 25.21
N ALA A 165 -17.89 2.11 24.77
CA ALA A 165 -18.86 3.14 24.41
C ALA A 165 -19.51 3.75 25.66
N GLU A 166 -20.14 4.92 25.50
CA GLU A 166 -20.92 5.57 26.58
C GLU A 166 -22.06 4.71 27.12
N ASP A 167 -22.62 3.81 26.30
CA ASP A 167 -23.67 2.86 26.70
C ASP A 167 -23.13 1.59 27.39
N GLY A 168 -21.82 1.49 27.57
CA GLY A 168 -21.14 0.36 28.18
C GLY A 168 -20.77 -0.77 27.20
N THR A 169 -21.02 -0.61 25.91
CA THR A 169 -20.62 -1.60 24.89
C THR A 169 -19.10 -1.70 24.81
N LEU A 170 -18.58 -2.93 24.88
CA LEU A 170 -17.15 -3.21 24.88
C LEU A 170 -16.72 -3.89 23.57
N VAL A 171 -15.71 -3.34 22.93
CA VAL A 171 -15.11 -3.88 21.69
C VAL A 171 -13.61 -4.05 21.90
N VAL A 172 -13.06 -5.20 21.48
CA VAL A 172 -11.62 -5.49 21.57
C VAL A 172 -11.06 -5.80 20.18
N PHE A 173 -9.96 -5.12 19.83
CA PHE A 173 -9.25 -5.25 18.55
C PHE A 173 -7.87 -5.87 18.72
#